data_AF-A0A2N8TAM3-F1
#
_entry.id   AF-A0A2N8TAM3-F1
#
_cell.length_a   1.000
_cell.length_b   1.000
_cell.length_c   1.000
_cell.angle_alpha   90.00
_cell.angle_beta   90.00
_cell.angle_gamma   90.00
#
_symmetry.space_group_name_H-M   'P 1'
#
loop_
_entity.id
_entity.type
_entity.pdbx_description
1 polymer ?
#
loop_
_entity_poly.entity_id
_entity_poly.type
_entity_poly.pdbx_seq_one_letter_code
_entity_poly.pdbx_strand_id
1 'polypeptide(L)'
;MPPPADDDSAHGCDPATGALADAYAAVPLLNCLLREVARPVRREGGHRVYRLPGGDRLLRVRGTRRPAEPEAGIAGAWHRLGHTELVKLVAEELRRHTGLSNHELPAEMLDSRDAVAALLAARAGATPPGDLYLRSEQSLLTGHTHHPAPKA
;
A
#
# COMPACT_ATOMS: atom_id res chain seq x y z
N MET A 1 26.99 -25.50 -30.78
CA MET A 1 26.87 -24.49 -29.69
C MET A 1 25.50 -23.84 -29.88
N PRO A 2 24.52 -24.04 -28.99
CA PRO A 2 23.24 -23.34 -29.12
C PRO A 2 23.44 -21.86 -28.73
N PRO A 3 22.66 -20.91 -29.30
CA PRO A 3 22.76 -19.50 -28.93
C PRO A 3 22.26 -19.29 -27.50
N PRO A 4 22.73 -18.22 -26.81
CA PRO A 4 22.22 -17.88 -25.49
C PRO A 4 20.76 -17.44 -25.60
N ALA A 5 19.95 -17.86 -24.64
CA ALA A 5 18.60 -17.38 -24.48
C ALA A 5 18.65 -15.91 -24.03
N ASP A 6 18.30 -15.01 -24.95
CA ASP A 6 17.82 -13.69 -24.59
C ASP A 6 16.43 -13.86 -23.98
N ASP A 7 16.36 -13.96 -22.66
CA ASP A 7 15.10 -13.75 -21.94
C ASP A 7 15.38 -12.99 -20.64
N ASP A 8 16.02 -11.83 -20.79
CA ASP A 8 15.85 -10.74 -19.82
C ASP A 8 14.67 -9.88 -20.31
N SER A 9 13.51 -10.54 -20.38
CA SER A 9 12.21 -9.88 -20.43
C SER A 9 12.10 -9.08 -19.14
N ALA A 10 12.60 -7.84 -19.19
CA ALA A 10 12.24 -6.79 -18.27
C ALA A 10 10.71 -6.86 -18.12
N HIS A 11 10.25 -7.40 -16.99
CA HIS A 11 8.85 -7.44 -16.61
C HIS A 11 8.44 -6.00 -16.34
N GLY A 12 8.26 -5.24 -17.42
CA GLY A 12 7.66 -3.93 -17.40
C GLY A 12 6.23 -4.13 -16.95
N CYS A 13 6.01 -4.05 -15.63
CA CYS A 13 4.70 -4.04 -15.05
C CYS A 13 3.88 -2.99 -15.81
N ASP A 14 2.79 -3.43 -16.45
CA ASP A 14 1.84 -2.54 -17.10
C ASP A 14 1.54 -1.38 -16.12
N PRO A 15 1.72 -0.11 -16.52
CA PRO A 15 1.52 1.04 -15.64
C PRO A 15 0.14 1.03 -14.96
N ALA A 16 -0.89 0.47 -15.60
CA ALA A 16 -2.21 0.29 -14.97
C ALA A 16 -2.18 -0.74 -13.83
N THR A 17 -1.45 -1.85 -14.01
CA THR A 17 -1.24 -2.87 -12.97
C THR A 17 -0.44 -2.31 -11.80
N GLY A 18 0.60 -1.52 -12.08
CA GLY A 18 1.38 -0.85 -11.04
C GLY A 18 0.55 0.11 -10.19
N ALA A 19 -0.27 0.95 -10.82
CA ALA A 19 -1.17 1.87 -10.12
C ALA A 19 -2.23 1.13 -9.27
N LEU A 20 -2.72 -0.02 -9.75
CA LEU A 20 -3.67 -0.85 -9.00
C LEU A 20 -3.00 -1.51 -7.79
N ALA A 21 -1.76 -2.00 -7.96
CA ALA A 21 -0.98 -2.55 -6.85
C ALA A 21 -0.73 -1.51 -5.76
N ASP A 22 -0.36 -0.28 -6.14
CA ASP A 22 -0.18 0.83 -5.20
C ASP A 22 -1.46 1.14 -4.41
N ALA A 23 -2.61 1.22 -5.12
CA ALA A 23 -3.89 1.47 -4.48
C ALA A 23 -4.29 0.35 -3.50
N TYR A 24 -4.02 -0.90 -3.87
CA TYR A 24 -4.33 -2.07 -3.06
C TYR A 24 -3.42 -2.20 -1.84
N ALA A 25 -2.13 -1.95 -1.99
CA ALA A 25 -1.16 -1.99 -0.91
C ALA A 25 -1.26 -0.79 0.05
N ALA A 26 -1.77 0.36 -0.42
CA ALA A 26 -2.01 1.51 0.45
C ALA A 26 -3.12 1.27 1.49
N VAL A 27 -4.16 0.51 1.15
CA VAL A 27 -5.32 0.27 2.04
C VAL A 27 -4.91 -0.31 3.41
N PRO A 28 -4.21 -1.46 3.50
CA PRO A 28 -3.90 -2.05 4.79
C PRO A 28 -2.91 -1.21 5.60
N LEU A 29 -1.95 -0.56 4.92
CA LEU A 29 -1.00 0.36 5.53
C LEU A 29 -1.69 1.60 6.15
N LEU A 30 -2.61 2.22 5.41
CA LEU A 30 -3.42 3.34 5.91
C LEU A 30 -4.35 2.88 7.04
N ASN A 31 -4.98 1.71 6.93
CA ASN A 31 -5.84 1.20 8.01
C ASN A 31 -5.06 1.03 9.32
N CYS A 32 -3.84 0.47 9.29
CA CYS A 32 -2.96 0.39 10.46
C CYS A 32 -2.65 1.79 11.01
N LEU A 33 -2.11 2.68 10.18
CA LEU A 33 -1.71 4.03 10.62
C LEU A 33 -2.88 4.81 11.24
N LEU A 34 -4.04 4.79 10.59
CA LEU A 34 -5.22 5.55 11.01
C LEU A 34 -5.89 4.99 12.26
N ARG A 35 -5.80 3.67 12.48
CA ARG A 35 -6.37 3.01 13.66
C ARG A 35 -5.47 3.14 14.88
N GLU A 36 -4.16 3.04 14.70
CA GLU A 36 -3.21 2.81 15.80
C GLU A 36 -2.49 4.09 16.24
N VAL A 37 -2.25 5.04 15.32
CA VAL A 37 -1.36 6.18 15.58
C VAL A 37 -2.05 7.52 15.32
N ALA A 38 -2.73 7.65 14.18
CA ALA A 38 -3.24 8.92 13.72
C ALA A 38 -4.44 9.41 14.57
N ARG A 39 -4.48 10.72 14.85
CA ARG A 39 -5.58 11.34 15.59
C ARG A 39 -6.55 12.02 14.63
N PRO A 40 -7.86 11.69 14.64
CA PRO A 40 -8.81 12.34 13.77
C PRO A 40 -8.93 13.84 14.11
N VAL A 41 -8.97 14.71 13.09
CA VAL A 41 -9.08 16.16 13.26
C VAL A 41 -10.41 16.66 12.74
N ARG A 42 -10.70 16.43 11.45
CA ARG A 42 -11.88 16.98 10.77
C ARG A 42 -12.22 16.22 9.49
N ARG A 43 -13.37 16.53 8.89
CA ARG A 43 -13.80 16.03 7.57
C ARG A 43 -14.03 17.22 6.65
N GLU A 44 -13.50 17.19 5.44
CA GLU A 44 -13.54 18.29 4.47
C GLU A 44 -13.51 17.74 3.04
N GLY A 45 -14.43 18.17 2.17
CA GLY A 45 -14.38 17.84 0.73
C GLY A 45 -14.41 16.35 0.39
N GLY A 46 -14.99 15.51 1.26
CA GLY A 46 -14.96 14.04 1.13
C GLY A 46 -13.69 13.37 1.65
N HIS A 47 -12.72 14.16 2.15
CA HIS A 47 -11.55 13.67 2.85
C HIS A 47 -11.77 13.65 4.37
N ARG A 48 -11.11 12.69 5.03
CA ARG A 48 -10.90 12.70 6.49
C ARG A 48 -9.47 13.15 6.75
N VAL A 49 -9.32 14.12 7.62
CA VAL A 49 -8.02 14.69 8.00
C VAL A 49 -7.63 14.17 9.38
N TYR A 50 -6.38 13.74 9.49
CA TYR A 50 -5.77 13.20 10.69
C TYR A 50 -4.48 13.95 11.00
N ARG A 51 -4.13 14.03 12.28
CA ARG A 51 -2.83 14.48 12.76
C ARG A 51 -1.95 13.27 13.05
N LEU A 52 -0.74 13.29 12.53
CA LEU A 52 0.34 12.35 12.81
C LEU A 52 1.19 12.92 13.95
N PRO A 53 1.06 12.41 15.19
CA PRO A 53 1.66 13.02 16.38
C PRO A 53 3.19 13.02 16.40
N GLY A 54 3.85 12.04 15.78
CA GLY A 54 5.31 11.93 15.76
C GLY A 54 5.96 13.03 14.92
N GLY A 55 5.46 13.22 13.69
CA GLY A 55 5.96 14.23 12.76
C GLY A 55 5.29 15.60 12.84
N ASP A 56 4.29 15.77 13.70
CA ASP A 56 3.36 16.92 13.74
C ASP A 56 2.82 17.35 12.37
N ARG A 57 2.46 16.35 11.53
CA ARG A 57 1.97 16.55 10.17
C ARG A 57 0.50 16.21 10.04
N LEU A 58 -0.15 16.76 9.02
CA LEU A 58 -1.50 16.36 8.65
C LEU A 58 -1.46 15.33 7.52
N LEU A 59 -2.32 14.32 7.62
CA LEU A 59 -2.60 13.36 6.57
C LEU A 59 -4.09 13.42 6.25
N ARG A 60 -4.46 13.49 4.97
CA ARG A 60 -5.86 13.31 4.56
C ARG A 60 -6.01 12.13 3.62
N VAL A 61 -7.15 11.46 3.71
CA VAL A 61 -7.51 10.29 2.88
C VAL A 61 -8.98 10.36 2.49
N ARG A 62 -9.36 9.70 1.39
CA ARG A 62 -10.75 9.43 1.03
C ARG A 62 -11.18 8.05 1.53
N GLY A 63 -12.48 7.83 1.73
CA GLY A 63 -13.02 6.51 2.14
C GLY A 63 -12.94 6.22 3.64
N THR A 64 -13.56 5.12 4.10
CA THR A 64 -13.46 4.57 5.48
C THR A 64 -12.73 3.25 5.49
N ARG A 65 -13.40 2.19 5.02
CA ARG A 65 -12.96 0.79 5.10
C ARG A 65 -11.80 0.47 4.15
N ARG A 66 -11.75 1.22 3.05
CA ARG A 66 -10.68 1.19 2.04
C ARG A 66 -10.22 2.63 1.84
N PRO A 67 -9.41 3.16 2.77
CA PRO A 67 -8.87 4.50 2.62
C PRO A 67 -7.98 4.57 1.38
N ALA A 68 -8.10 5.66 0.63
CA ALA A 68 -7.42 5.85 -0.64
C ALA A 68 -7.00 7.31 -0.82
N GLU A 69 -6.20 7.56 -1.85
CA GLU A 69 -5.70 8.90 -2.21
C GLU A 69 -5.09 9.65 -1.00
N PRO A 70 -4.04 9.08 -0.37
CA PRO A 70 -3.40 9.73 0.75
C PRO A 70 -2.66 10.99 0.30
N GLU A 71 -2.85 12.07 1.06
CA GLU A 71 -2.16 13.34 0.84
C GLU A 71 -1.60 13.87 2.16
N ALA A 72 -0.34 14.30 2.15
CA ALA A 72 0.32 14.95 3.28
C ALA A 72 0.18 16.48 3.21
N GLY A 73 -0.09 17.12 4.34
CA GLY A 73 -0.04 18.57 4.49
C GLY A 73 1.40 19.03 4.72
N ILE A 74 1.97 19.74 3.74
CA ILE A 74 3.34 20.27 3.77
C ILE A 74 3.27 21.74 3.40
N ALA A 75 3.80 22.62 4.26
CA ALA A 75 3.84 24.07 4.04
C ALA A 75 2.47 24.68 3.64
N GLY A 76 1.38 24.18 4.22
CA GLY A 76 0.01 24.66 3.94
C GLY A 76 -0.63 24.10 2.68
N ALA A 77 0.06 23.25 1.90
CA ALA A 77 -0.47 22.61 0.70
C ALA A 77 -0.57 21.08 0.87
N TRP A 78 -1.52 20.48 0.16
CA TRP A 78 -1.74 19.04 0.13
C TRP A 78 -0.95 18.41 -1.02
N HIS A 79 -0.17 17.39 -0.71
CA HIS A 79 0.67 16.67 -1.67
C HIS A 79 0.29 15.20 -1.67
N ARG A 80 -0.05 14.67 -2.85
CA ARG A 80 -0.36 13.24 -3.02
C ARG A 80 0.86 12.40 -2.68
N LEU A 81 0.64 11.30 -1.96
CA LEU A 81 1.66 10.33 -1.64
C LEU A 81 1.54 9.12 -2.56
N GLY A 82 2.61 8.81 -3.28
CA GLY A 82 2.84 7.50 -3.88
C GLY A 82 3.11 6.43 -2.82
N HIS A 83 3.13 5.16 -3.22
CA HIS A 83 3.28 4.05 -2.27
C HIS A 83 4.59 4.14 -1.48
N THR A 84 5.71 4.38 -2.14
CA THR A 84 7.03 4.54 -1.49
C THR A 84 7.08 5.72 -0.51
N GLU A 85 6.41 6.83 -0.83
CA GLU A 85 6.34 8.00 0.05
C GLU A 85 5.48 7.72 1.28
N LEU A 86 4.38 6.96 1.11
CA LEU A 86 3.56 6.49 2.20
C LEU A 86 4.33 5.53 3.13
N VAL A 87 5.10 4.59 2.58
CA VAL A 87 5.98 3.69 3.36
C VAL A 87 6.97 4.49 4.21
N LYS A 88 7.64 5.49 3.61
CA LYS A 88 8.56 6.38 4.33
C LYS A 88 7.86 7.15 5.45
N LEU A 89 6.68 7.71 5.17
CA LEU A 89 5.87 8.43 6.15
C LEU A 89 5.52 7.53 7.34
N VAL A 90 5.02 6.32 7.08
CA VAL A 90 4.59 5.37 8.12
C VAL A 90 5.78 4.91 8.95
N ALA A 91 6.90 4.55 8.32
CA ALA A 91 8.11 4.13 9.02
C ALA A 91 8.65 5.25 9.93
N GLU A 92 8.69 6.49 9.44
CA GLU A 92 9.12 7.64 10.23
C GLU A 92 8.18 7.87 11.42
N GLU A 93 6.87 7.82 11.18
CA GLU A 93 5.85 8.05 12.20
C GLU A 93 5.89 6.97 13.30
N LEU A 94 6.00 5.69 12.91
CA LEU A 94 6.12 4.57 13.85
C LEU A 94 7.41 4.65 14.68
N ARG A 95 8.54 5.02 14.07
CA ARG A 95 9.79 5.22 14.80
C ARG A 95 9.65 6.31 15.85
N ARG A 96 9.00 7.43 15.51
CA ARG A 96 8.77 8.54 16.44
C ARG A 96 7.75 8.19 17.52
N HIS A 97 6.75 7.38 17.19
CA HIS A 97 5.70 6.97 18.12
C HIS A 97 6.19 5.93 19.15
N THR A 98 6.99 4.97 18.71
CA THR A 98 7.45 3.84 19.55
C THR A 98 8.84 4.05 20.14
N GLY A 99 9.65 4.94 19.56
CA GLY A 99 11.07 5.10 19.89
C GLY A 99 11.97 3.99 19.34
N LEU A 100 11.42 3.01 18.61
CA LEU A 100 12.15 1.86 18.06
C LEU A 100 12.36 2.01 16.57
N SER A 101 13.54 1.60 16.09
CA SER A 101 13.84 1.52 14.66
C SER A 101 13.67 0.09 14.19
N ASN A 102 12.70 -0.16 13.30
CA ASN A 102 12.60 -1.40 12.54
C ASN A 102 12.97 -1.10 11.08
N HIS A 103 14.14 -1.60 10.65
CA HIS A 103 14.68 -1.35 9.32
C HIS A 103 14.19 -2.36 8.28
N GLU A 104 13.65 -3.50 8.71
CA GLU A 104 13.09 -4.55 7.85
C GLU A 104 11.68 -4.18 7.42
N LEU A 105 10.88 -3.61 8.33
CA LEU A 105 9.47 -3.28 8.08
C LEU A 105 9.22 -2.45 6.80
N PRO A 106 9.99 -1.39 6.48
CA PRO A 106 9.81 -0.67 5.21
C PRO A 106 10.06 -1.55 3.98
N ALA A 107 11.02 -2.48 4.05
CA ALA A 107 11.27 -3.43 2.96
C ALA A 107 10.10 -4.40 2.81
N GLU A 108 9.61 -4.98 3.91
CA GLU A 108 8.42 -5.84 3.90
C GLU A 108 7.19 -5.14 3.31
N MET A 109 6.97 -3.86 3.64
CA MET A 109 5.85 -3.09 3.05
C MET A 109 5.97 -2.98 1.52
N LEU A 110 7.18 -2.74 1.01
CA LEU A 110 7.45 -2.66 -0.43
C LEU A 110 7.32 -4.04 -1.09
N ASP A 111 7.88 -5.08 -0.49
CA ASP A 111 7.79 -6.46 -0.97
C ASP A 111 6.33 -6.93 -1.03
N SER A 112 5.53 -6.57 -0.02
CA SER A 112 4.09 -6.85 -0.01
C SER A 112 3.36 -6.17 -1.16
N ARG A 113 3.78 -4.97 -1.60
CA ARG A 113 3.20 -4.30 -2.77
C ARG A 113 3.62 -5.01 -4.06
N ASP A 114 4.87 -5.44 -4.16
CA ASP A 114 5.37 -6.14 -5.34
C ASP A 114 4.75 -7.53 -5.49
N ALA A 115 4.51 -8.23 -4.38
CA ALA A 115 3.71 -9.46 -4.37
C ALA A 115 2.29 -9.23 -4.89
N VAL A 116 1.63 -8.12 -4.51
CA VAL A 116 0.32 -7.76 -5.06
C VAL A 116 0.40 -7.47 -6.56
N ALA A 117 1.44 -6.76 -7.02
CA ALA A 117 1.64 -6.49 -8.45
C ALA A 117 1.83 -7.79 -9.25
N ALA A 118 2.65 -8.72 -8.75
CA ALA A 118 2.87 -10.04 -9.36
C ALA A 118 1.58 -10.86 -9.41
N LEU A 119 0.78 -10.86 -8.34
CA LEU A 119 -0.52 -11.54 -8.31
C LEU A 119 -1.52 -10.94 -9.30
N LEU A 120 -1.55 -9.62 -9.44
CA LEU A 120 -2.42 -8.95 -10.41
C LEU A 120 -2.03 -9.31 -11.85
N ALA A 121 -0.73 -9.27 -12.16
CA ALA A 121 -0.21 -9.63 -13.48
C ALA A 121 -0.51 -11.10 -13.82
N ALA A 122 -0.25 -12.02 -12.89
CA ALA A 122 -0.54 -13.45 -13.07
C ALA A 122 -2.05 -13.70 -13.31
N ARG A 123 -2.91 -12.99 -12.59
CA ARG A 123 -4.37 -13.12 -12.75
C ARG A 123 -4.90 -12.58 -14.06
N ALA A 124 -4.26 -11.57 -14.65
CA ALA A 124 -4.69 -11.03 -15.94
C ALA A 124 -4.60 -12.08 -17.06
N GLY A 125 -3.66 -13.04 -16.96
CA GLY A 125 -3.47 -14.11 -17.92
C GLY A 125 -4.11 -15.46 -17.56
N ALA A 126 -4.74 -15.58 -16.37
CA ALA A 126 -5.22 -16.87 -15.86
C ALA A 126 -6.74 -17.03 -16.01
N THR A 127 -7.20 -18.21 -16.44
CA THR A 127 -8.61 -18.59 -16.39
C THR A 127 -9.02 -18.84 -14.93
N PRO A 128 -10.03 -18.13 -14.37
CA PRO A 128 -10.47 -18.36 -13.00
C PRO A 128 -11.01 -19.78 -12.81
N PRO A 129 -10.79 -20.42 -11.65
CA PRO A 129 -11.36 -21.74 -11.37
C PRO A 129 -12.89 -21.74 -11.52
N GLY A 130 -13.44 -22.81 -12.09
CA GLY A 130 -14.89 -23.00 -12.21
C GLY A 130 -15.56 -23.24 -10.86
N ASP A 131 -14.85 -23.90 -9.94
CA ASP A 131 -15.31 -24.11 -8.57
C ASP A 131 -15.33 -22.80 -7.76
N LEU A 132 -16.47 -22.49 -7.16
CA LEU A 132 -16.68 -21.23 -6.44
C LEU A 132 -15.91 -21.17 -5.13
N TYR A 133 -15.76 -22.30 -4.44
CA TYR A 133 -14.98 -22.37 -3.21
C TYR A 133 -13.51 -22.04 -3.49
N LEU A 134 -12.89 -22.76 -4.43
CA LEU A 134 -11.51 -22.51 -4.83
C LEU A 134 -11.30 -21.09 -5.38
N ARG A 135 -12.27 -20.58 -6.14
CA ARG A 135 -12.22 -19.18 -6.62
C ARG A 135 -12.20 -18.21 -5.44
N SER A 136 -12.98 -18.45 -4.39
CA SER A 136 -13.01 -17.60 -3.20
C SER A 136 -11.68 -17.62 -2.45
N GLU A 137 -11.10 -18.81 -2.24
CA GLU A 137 -9.79 -18.99 -1.59
C GLU A 137 -8.67 -18.26 -2.35
N GLN A 138 -8.73 -18.24 -3.68
CA GLN A 138 -7.74 -17.56 -4.52
C GLN A 138 -8.02 -16.07 -4.76
N SER A 139 -9.10 -15.51 -4.21
CA SER A 139 -9.49 -14.11 -4.46
C SER A 139 -8.91 -13.11 -3.44
N LEU A 140 -8.24 -13.57 -2.39
CA LEU A 140 -7.66 -12.69 -1.36
C LEU A 140 -6.28 -12.15 -1.78
N LEU A 141 -6.27 -11.21 -2.74
CA LEU A 141 -5.03 -10.66 -3.32
C LEU A 141 -4.22 -9.82 -2.33
N THR A 142 -4.91 -9.05 -1.50
CA THR A 142 -4.32 -8.03 -0.62
C THR A 142 -4.07 -8.51 0.80
N GLY A 143 -4.42 -9.77 1.10
CA GLY A 143 -4.26 -10.35 2.44
C GLY A 143 -5.04 -9.59 3.53
N HIS A 144 -4.45 -9.47 4.71
CA HIS A 144 -5.09 -8.87 5.88
C HIS A 144 -5.22 -7.34 5.75
N THR A 145 -6.43 -6.82 5.94
CA THR A 145 -6.74 -5.39 5.73
C THR A 145 -6.20 -4.44 6.81
N HIS A 146 -5.59 -4.96 7.88
CA HIS A 146 -4.97 -4.20 8.96
C HIS A 146 -3.64 -4.86 9.34
N HIS A 147 -2.77 -5.05 8.35
CA HIS A 147 -1.40 -5.51 8.55
C HIS A 147 -0.50 -4.66 7.64
N PRO A 148 0.67 -4.16 8.08
CA PRO A 148 1.47 -3.25 7.27
C PRO A 148 2.04 -3.89 5.99
N ALA A 149 2.31 -5.20 6.03
CA ALA A 149 2.89 -5.96 4.93
C ALA A 149 2.21 -7.34 4.77
N PRO A 150 0.93 -7.41 4.36
CA PRO A 150 0.14 -8.65 4.40
C PRO A 150 0.56 -9.72 3.39
N LYS A 151 1.45 -9.38 2.46
CA LYS A 151 1.93 -10.25 1.37
C LYS A 151 3.46 -10.31 1.27
N ALA A 152 4.17 -9.82 2.28
CA ALA A 152 5.60 -10.06 2.44
C ALA A 152 5.85 -11.52 2.85
#